data_AF-L0A723-F1
#
_entry.id   AF-L0A723-F1
#
_cell.length_a   1.000
_cell.length_b   1.000
_cell.length_c   1.000
_cell.angle_alpha   90.00
_cell.angle_beta   90.00
_cell.angle_gamma   90.00
#
_symmetry.space_group_name_H-M   'P 1'
#
loop_
_entity.id
_entity.type
_entity.pdbx_description
1 polymer ?
#
loop_
_entity_poly.entity_id
_entity_poly.type
_entity_poly.pdbx_seq_one_letter_code
_entity_poly.pdbx_strand_id
1 'polypeptide(L)'
;MWNSKIPPEQFVSAALHLTEGNSISATARLVGLHHDTVERIALVSGPHATAFHADRAKGLAVSALQADERYGFVGSKQSPCWEAIVIDPKTKSLVALSLGRRNEDLIHALLKEARNRVAQPQKLVLFTDGEASYKTLFPRIFGIPYRPPRKHLHGRPPAVRYRIPHSLAHTQVIKHREGRRVVEVEVRLAHGSQKRVDQELGTLGYSIANTSAVERQNGTARQMTPHMRRKGAAGPD
;
A
#
# COMPACT_ATOMS: atom_id res chain seq x y z
N MET A 1 7.70 -2.88 28.74
CA MET A 1 6.49 -2.09 29.08
C MET A 1 6.72 -0.64 28.66
N TRP A 2 5.70 0.00 28.09
CA TRP A 2 5.69 1.24 27.29
C TRP A 2 6.15 2.54 27.96
N ASN A 3 6.78 2.47 29.15
CA ASN A 3 7.12 3.62 30.00
C ASN A 3 5.97 4.65 30.11
N SER A 4 4.73 4.15 30.14
CA SER A 4 3.54 4.97 30.00
C SER A 4 3.19 5.71 31.30
N LYS A 5 3.80 5.36 32.44
CA LYS A 5 3.49 5.88 33.79
C LYS A 5 1.99 5.81 34.16
N ILE A 6 1.23 4.97 33.44
CA ILE A 6 -0.18 4.69 33.67
C ILE A 6 -0.38 3.17 33.75
N PRO A 7 -1.45 2.69 34.37
CA PRO A 7 -1.78 1.27 34.38
C PRO A 7 -1.90 0.69 32.96
N PRO A 8 -1.39 -0.53 32.69
CA PRO A 8 -1.42 -1.14 31.36
C PRO A 8 -2.81 -1.21 30.72
N GLU A 9 -3.85 -1.45 31.51
CA GLU A 9 -5.23 -1.53 31.08
C GLU A 9 -5.76 -0.19 30.54
N GLN A 10 -5.35 0.94 31.14
CA GLN A 10 -5.70 2.27 30.63
C GLN A 10 -4.96 2.58 29.33
N PHE A 11 -3.69 2.16 29.22
CA PHE A 11 -2.94 2.27 27.97
C PHE A 11 -3.63 1.50 26.84
N VAL A 12 -3.98 0.24 27.10
CA VAL A 12 -4.68 -0.62 26.12
C VAL A 12 -6.04 -0.03 25.77
N SER A 13 -6.82 0.42 26.75
CA SER A 13 -8.12 1.05 26.51
C SER A 13 -7.99 2.29 25.63
N ALA A 14 -7.04 3.19 25.92
CA ALA A 14 -6.81 4.38 25.08
C ALA A 14 -6.36 4.02 23.66
N ALA A 15 -5.44 3.06 23.51
CA ALA A 15 -4.99 2.61 22.19
C ALA A 15 -6.13 1.98 21.37
N LEU A 16 -7.03 1.22 22.01
CA LEU A 16 -8.22 0.66 21.36
C LEU A 16 -9.16 1.78 20.88
N HIS A 17 -9.49 2.75 21.73
CA HIS A 17 -10.35 3.86 21.33
C HIS A 17 -9.79 4.66 20.15
N LEU A 18 -8.48 4.92 20.14
CA LEU A 18 -7.80 5.57 19.02
C LEU A 18 -7.84 4.73 17.74
N THR A 19 -7.70 3.41 17.85
CA THR A 19 -7.77 2.48 16.73
C THR A 19 -9.17 2.43 16.12
N GLU A 20 -10.21 2.56 16.94
CA GLU A 20 -11.62 2.68 16.51
C GLU A 20 -11.96 4.08 15.95
N GLY A 21 -10.98 4.98 15.83
CA GLY A 21 -11.15 6.30 15.21
C GLY A 21 -11.68 7.39 16.13
N ASN A 22 -11.66 7.19 17.46
CA ASN A 22 -11.98 8.28 18.39
C ASN A 22 -10.92 9.37 18.35
N SER A 23 -11.34 10.63 18.57
CA SER A 23 -10.39 11.72 18.74
C SER A 23 -9.60 11.60 20.05
N ILE A 24 -8.46 12.29 20.13
CA ILE A 24 -7.66 12.37 21.36
C ILE A 24 -8.52 12.88 22.53
N SER A 25 -9.30 13.95 22.30
CA SER A 25 -10.19 14.52 23.32
C SER A 25 -11.32 13.58 23.74
N ALA A 26 -11.93 12.85 22.79
CA ALA A 26 -12.96 11.86 23.11
C ALA A 26 -12.40 10.70 23.92
N THR A 27 -11.23 10.19 23.52
CA THR A 27 -10.53 9.10 24.21
C THR A 27 -10.11 9.53 25.63
N ALA A 28 -9.58 10.74 25.80
CA ALA A 28 -9.23 11.30 27.10
C ALA A 28 -10.41 11.28 28.06
N ARG A 29 -11.60 11.72 27.60
CA ARG A 29 -12.84 11.71 28.38
C ARG A 29 -13.36 10.30 28.67
N LEU A 30 -13.32 9.38 27.69
CA LEU A 30 -13.84 8.01 27.84
C LEU A 30 -12.99 7.16 28.78
N VAL A 31 -11.66 7.33 28.74
CA VAL A 31 -10.73 6.54 29.55
C VAL A 31 -10.40 7.23 30.88
N GLY A 32 -10.67 8.53 31.02
CA GLY A 32 -10.33 9.31 32.20
C GLY A 32 -8.84 9.69 32.27
N LEU A 33 -8.23 9.96 31.12
CA LEU A 33 -6.82 10.35 31.00
C LEU A 33 -6.68 11.82 30.62
N HIS A 34 -5.55 12.43 30.97
CA HIS A 34 -5.20 13.76 30.45
C HIS A 34 -4.99 13.71 28.93
N HIS A 35 -5.35 14.79 28.22
CA HIS A 35 -5.22 14.90 26.77
C HIS A 35 -3.81 14.52 26.28
N ASP A 36 -2.78 15.14 26.86
CA ASP A 36 -1.37 14.91 26.52
C ASP A 36 -0.91 13.46 26.76
N THR A 37 -1.57 12.77 27.71
CA THR A 37 -1.29 11.34 27.94
C THR A 37 -1.77 10.51 26.76
N VAL A 38 -2.97 10.78 26.26
CA VAL A 38 -3.53 10.10 25.08
C VAL A 38 -2.74 10.44 23.82
N GLU A 39 -2.34 11.70 23.65
CA GLU A 39 -1.48 12.11 22.53
C GLU A 39 -0.15 11.34 22.55
N ARG A 40 0.49 11.24 23.70
CA ARG A 40 1.71 10.44 23.86
C ARG A 40 1.47 8.96 23.55
N ILE A 41 0.34 8.39 23.97
CA ILE A 41 -0.03 6.99 23.64
C ILE A 41 -0.11 6.81 22.11
N ALA A 42 -0.75 7.74 21.39
CA ALA A 42 -0.81 7.70 19.93
C ALA A 42 0.60 7.73 19.31
N LEU A 43 1.47 8.62 19.81
CA LEU A 43 2.84 8.79 19.32
C LEU A 43 3.71 7.55 19.56
N VAL A 44 3.62 6.89 20.73
CA VAL A 44 4.45 5.71 21.02
C VAL A 44 3.90 4.43 20.38
N SER A 45 2.58 4.35 20.15
CA SER A 45 1.95 3.18 19.55
C SER A 45 2.31 3.02 18.07
N GLY A 46 2.51 4.13 17.34
CA GLY A 46 2.88 4.11 15.91
C GLY A 46 4.19 3.37 15.62
N PRO A 47 5.35 3.79 16.19
CA PRO A 47 6.62 3.10 16.00
C PRO A 47 6.59 1.63 16.42
N HIS A 48 5.85 1.30 17.49
CA HIS A 48 5.69 -0.10 17.88
C HIS A 48 4.84 -0.89 16.89
N ALA A 49 3.75 -0.33 16.36
CA ALA A 49 2.97 -0.96 15.31
C ALA A 49 3.83 -1.23 14.07
N THR A 50 4.68 -0.28 13.68
CA THR A 50 5.67 -0.44 12.61
C THR A 50 6.66 -1.57 12.92
N ALA A 51 7.24 -1.60 14.13
CA ALA A 51 8.19 -2.63 14.53
C ALA A 51 7.54 -4.02 14.58
N PHE A 52 6.33 -4.12 15.13
CA PHE A 52 5.55 -5.36 15.15
C PHE A 52 5.23 -5.84 13.74
N HIS A 53 4.79 -4.94 12.85
CA HIS A 53 4.52 -5.29 11.46
C HIS A 53 5.79 -5.73 10.74
N ALA A 54 6.91 -5.03 10.93
CA ALA A 54 8.20 -5.39 10.35
C ALA A 54 8.69 -6.75 10.85
N ASP A 55 8.42 -7.13 12.11
CA ASP A 55 8.74 -8.44 12.67
C ASP A 55 7.85 -9.55 12.11
N ARG A 56 6.53 -9.33 12.08
CA ARG A 56 5.54 -10.37 11.75
C ARG A 56 5.25 -10.54 10.27
N ALA A 57 5.30 -9.48 9.48
CA ALA A 57 5.00 -9.53 8.05
C ALA A 57 6.22 -9.97 7.23
N LYS A 58 6.73 -11.19 7.48
CA LYS A 58 7.86 -11.79 6.75
C LYS A 58 7.48 -13.15 6.20
N GLY A 59 8.09 -13.54 5.07
CA GLY A 59 7.84 -14.85 4.47
C GLY A 59 6.39 -15.09 4.07
N LEU A 60 5.66 -14.03 3.70
CA LEU A 60 4.24 -14.11 3.39
C LEU A 60 4.01 -14.97 2.14
N ALA A 61 3.21 -16.03 2.30
CA ALA A 61 2.81 -16.93 1.22
C ALA A 61 1.60 -16.35 0.47
N VAL A 62 1.88 -15.36 -0.39
CA VAL A 62 0.87 -14.66 -1.20
C VAL A 62 1.13 -14.85 -2.69
N SER A 63 0.05 -15.00 -3.46
CA SER A 63 0.08 -15.17 -4.93
C SER A 63 -0.47 -13.96 -5.68
N ALA A 64 -1.12 -13.04 -4.98
CA ALA A 64 -1.63 -11.78 -5.51
C ALA A 64 -1.28 -10.62 -4.58
N LEU A 65 -1.09 -9.43 -5.15
CA LEU A 65 -0.92 -8.19 -4.44
C LEU A 65 -1.78 -7.11 -5.12
N GLN A 66 -2.41 -6.24 -4.34
CA GLN A 66 -3.01 -4.99 -4.82
C GLN A 66 -2.28 -3.80 -4.21
N ALA A 67 -1.93 -2.80 -5.03
CA ALA A 67 -1.29 -1.57 -4.58
C ALA A 67 -2.05 -0.33 -5.05
N ASP A 68 -2.11 0.69 -4.20
CA ASP A 68 -2.74 1.99 -4.47
C ASP A 68 -2.18 3.05 -3.50
N GLU A 69 -2.37 4.32 -3.85
CA GLU A 69 -1.93 5.49 -3.09
C GLU A 69 -3.13 6.36 -2.74
N ARG A 70 -3.29 6.64 -1.45
CA ARG A 70 -4.32 7.54 -0.95
C ARG A 70 -3.73 8.87 -0.49
N TYR A 71 -4.39 9.94 -0.89
CA TYR A 71 -4.07 11.29 -0.45
C TYR A 71 -4.44 11.48 1.03
N GLY A 72 -3.52 12.07 1.77
CA GLY A 72 -3.74 12.67 3.08
C GLY A 72 -2.89 13.94 3.25
N PHE A 73 -2.84 14.48 4.47
CA PHE A 73 -2.04 15.65 4.80
C PHE A 73 -1.61 15.67 6.27
N VAL A 74 -0.58 16.43 6.60
CA VAL A 74 -0.11 16.64 7.98
C VAL A 74 -0.40 18.08 8.38
N GLY A 75 -1.25 18.28 9.39
CA GLY A 75 -1.69 19.60 9.84
C GLY A 75 -2.67 20.26 8.87
N SER A 76 -2.21 20.63 7.67
CA SER A 76 -3.00 21.32 6.65
C SER A 76 -2.79 20.74 5.25
N LYS A 77 -3.72 21.03 4.32
CA LYS A 77 -3.67 20.52 2.93
C LYS A 77 -2.48 21.07 2.13
N GLN A 78 -1.86 22.15 2.60
CA GLN A 78 -0.62 22.71 2.07
C GLN A 78 0.59 21.80 2.33
N SER A 79 0.46 20.82 3.24
CA SER A 79 1.48 19.82 3.56
C SER A 79 0.96 18.41 3.24
N PRO A 80 0.84 18.05 1.94
CA PRO A 80 0.32 16.76 1.53
C PRO A 80 1.23 15.62 1.97
N CYS A 81 0.61 14.53 2.41
CA CYS A 81 1.29 13.29 2.77
C CYS A 81 0.47 12.13 2.20
N TRP A 82 1.03 11.47 1.19
CA TRP A 82 0.42 10.32 0.55
C TRP A 82 0.78 9.05 1.29
N GLU A 83 -0.20 8.19 1.45
CA GLU A 83 -0.03 6.86 1.99
C GLU A 83 -0.21 5.85 0.88
N ALA A 84 0.86 5.15 0.57
CA ALA A 84 0.86 4.06 -0.39
C ALA A 84 0.81 2.74 0.36
N ILE A 85 -0.04 1.82 -0.08
CA ILE A 85 -0.20 0.51 0.57
C ILE A 85 -0.14 -0.62 -0.46
N VAL A 86 0.35 -1.77 -0.01
CA VAL A 86 0.23 -3.05 -0.71
C VAL A 86 -0.53 -3.99 0.21
N ILE A 87 -1.56 -4.64 -0.31
CA ILE A 87 -2.33 -5.65 0.42
C ILE A 87 -2.38 -6.97 -0.35
N ASP A 88 -2.59 -8.06 0.38
CA ASP A 88 -3.04 -9.32 -0.22
C ASP A 88 -4.57 -9.26 -0.43
N PRO A 89 -5.07 -9.30 -1.68
CA PRO A 89 -6.51 -9.26 -1.92
C PRO A 89 -7.27 -10.49 -1.40
N LYS A 90 -6.61 -11.62 -1.13
CA LYS A 90 -7.25 -12.82 -0.58
C LYS A 90 -7.52 -12.68 0.92
N THR A 91 -6.48 -12.46 1.72
CA THR A 91 -6.60 -12.36 3.18
C THR A 91 -6.93 -10.96 3.69
N LYS A 92 -6.85 -9.95 2.81
CA LYS A 92 -6.94 -8.51 3.13
C LYS A 92 -5.82 -8.01 4.05
N SER A 93 -4.76 -8.79 4.23
CA SER A 93 -3.63 -8.42 5.07
C SER A 93 -2.82 -7.29 4.44
N LEU A 94 -2.42 -6.31 5.26
CA LEU A 94 -1.49 -5.26 4.86
C LEU A 94 -0.08 -5.86 4.73
N VAL A 95 0.48 -5.82 3.52
CA VAL A 95 1.81 -6.35 3.21
C VAL A 95 2.87 -5.28 3.42
N ALA A 96 2.65 -4.08 2.91
CA ALA A 96 3.59 -2.95 3.06
C ALA A 96 2.83 -1.61 3.10
N LEU A 97 3.44 -0.61 3.72
CA LEU A 97 2.91 0.75 3.84
C LEU A 97 4.07 1.74 3.76
N SER A 98 3.92 2.80 2.97
CA SER A 98 4.89 3.88 2.89
C SER A 98 4.18 5.23 2.89
N LEU A 99 4.76 6.20 3.58
CA LEU A 99 4.24 7.57 3.67
C LEU A 99 5.22 8.55 3.01
N GLY A 100 4.71 9.55 2.29
CA GLY A 100 5.57 10.58 1.73
C GLY A 100 4.93 11.43 0.63
N ARG A 101 5.78 12.04 -0.21
CA ARG A 101 5.32 12.75 -1.41
C ARG A 101 4.87 11.73 -2.46
N ARG A 102 3.87 12.05 -3.28
CA ARG A 102 3.47 11.19 -4.41
C ARG A 102 4.49 11.30 -5.54
N ASN A 103 5.51 10.45 -5.50
CA ASN A 103 6.55 10.35 -6.51
C ASN A 103 7.02 8.89 -6.69
N GLU A 104 7.94 8.66 -7.64
CA GLU A 104 8.48 7.32 -7.89
C GLU A 104 9.16 6.72 -6.65
N ASP A 105 9.81 7.54 -5.82
CA ASP A 105 10.50 7.06 -4.61
C ASP A 105 9.55 6.42 -3.60
N LEU A 106 8.36 6.99 -3.42
CA LEU A 106 7.32 6.43 -2.55
C LEU A 106 6.90 5.04 -3.01
N ILE A 107 6.65 4.87 -4.30
CA ILE A 107 6.22 3.60 -4.90
C ILE A 107 7.38 2.60 -4.89
N HIS A 108 8.61 3.05 -5.14
CA HIS A 108 9.80 2.22 -5.07
C HIS A 108 10.04 1.69 -3.65
N ALA A 109 9.94 2.54 -2.63
CA ALA A 109 10.04 2.13 -1.23
C ALA A 109 8.96 1.08 -0.89
N LEU A 110 7.71 1.37 -1.25
CA LEU A 110 6.57 0.48 -1.03
C LEU A 110 6.77 -0.91 -1.66
N LEU A 111 7.06 -0.95 -2.97
CA LEU A 111 7.19 -2.20 -3.71
C LEU A 111 8.42 -2.99 -3.25
N LYS A 112 9.52 -2.31 -2.91
CA LYS A 112 10.73 -2.95 -2.39
C LYS A 112 10.46 -3.60 -1.02
N GLU A 113 9.73 -2.91 -0.15
CA GLU A 113 9.31 -3.45 1.13
C GLU A 113 8.38 -4.66 0.95
N ALA A 114 7.36 -4.55 0.10
CA ALA A 114 6.47 -5.66 -0.21
C ALA A 114 7.23 -6.89 -0.74
N ARG A 115 8.14 -6.67 -1.71
CA ARG A 115 9.00 -7.72 -2.27
C ARG A 115 9.82 -8.44 -1.20
N ASN A 116 10.36 -7.72 -0.21
CA ASN A 116 11.18 -8.32 0.84
C ASN A 116 10.35 -9.12 1.86
N ARG A 117 9.05 -8.86 1.94
CA ARG A 117 8.14 -9.51 2.89
C ARG A 117 7.47 -10.76 2.32
N VAL A 118 7.40 -10.91 1.01
CA VAL A 118 6.81 -12.09 0.35
C VAL A 118 7.82 -13.23 0.21
N ALA A 119 7.37 -14.47 0.44
CA ALA A 119 8.22 -15.65 0.34
C ALA A 119 8.68 -15.95 -1.09
N GLN A 120 7.84 -15.65 -2.09
CA GLN A 120 8.07 -16.00 -3.49
C GLN A 120 7.80 -14.79 -4.42
N PRO A 121 8.70 -13.77 -4.44
CA PRO A 121 8.46 -12.53 -5.19
C PRO A 121 8.34 -12.72 -6.72
N GLN A 122 8.80 -13.85 -7.27
CA GLN A 122 8.66 -14.19 -8.69
C GLN A 122 7.43 -15.05 -9.03
N LYS A 123 6.55 -15.32 -8.06
CA LYS A 123 5.38 -16.20 -8.24
C LYS A 123 4.07 -15.51 -7.85
N LEU A 124 3.88 -14.28 -8.29
CA LEU A 124 2.72 -13.46 -7.93
C LEU A 124 2.14 -12.67 -9.11
N VAL A 125 0.93 -12.15 -8.91
CA VAL A 125 0.35 -11.11 -9.77
C VAL A 125 0.19 -9.82 -8.97
N LEU A 126 0.77 -8.73 -9.46
CA LEU A 126 0.54 -7.39 -8.92
C LEU A 126 -0.58 -6.71 -9.72
N PHE A 127 -1.58 -6.19 -9.00
CA PHE A 127 -2.66 -5.38 -9.55
C PHE A 127 -2.53 -3.96 -9.03
N THR A 128 -2.50 -2.97 -9.93
CA THR A 128 -2.36 -1.55 -9.56
C THR A 128 -3.34 -0.71 -10.34
N ASP A 129 -3.42 0.58 -10.00
CA ASP A 129 -4.04 1.56 -10.88
C ASP A 129 -3.15 1.87 -12.11
N GLY A 130 -3.53 2.91 -12.85
CA GLY A 130 -2.82 3.36 -14.05
C GLY A 130 -1.52 4.14 -13.82
N GLU A 131 -1.04 4.33 -12.59
CA GLU A 131 0.17 5.11 -12.31
C GLU A 131 1.41 4.48 -12.98
N ALA A 132 2.17 5.30 -13.72
CA ALA A 132 3.22 4.83 -14.62
C ALA A 132 4.42 4.22 -13.86
N SER A 133 4.68 4.72 -12.66
CA SER A 133 5.79 4.27 -11.81
C SER A 133 5.68 2.78 -11.44
N TYR A 134 4.47 2.23 -11.25
CA TYR A 134 4.32 0.79 -11.03
C TYR A 134 4.84 -0.03 -12.21
N LYS A 135 4.49 0.39 -13.43
CA LYS A 135 4.92 -0.28 -14.67
C LYS A 135 6.44 -0.22 -14.85
N THR A 136 7.09 0.90 -14.52
CA THR A 136 8.54 1.05 -14.69
C THR A 136 9.34 0.32 -13.61
N LEU A 137 8.84 0.31 -12.37
CA LEU A 137 9.51 -0.27 -11.22
C LEU A 137 9.31 -1.77 -11.09
N PHE A 138 8.16 -2.32 -11.52
CA PHE A 138 7.84 -3.73 -11.35
C PHE A 138 8.93 -4.68 -11.88
N PRO A 139 9.44 -4.53 -13.11
CA PRO A 139 10.53 -5.39 -13.60
C PRO A 139 11.81 -5.27 -12.77
N ARG A 140 12.15 -4.06 -12.33
CA ARG A 140 13.37 -3.78 -11.56
C ARG A 140 13.34 -4.43 -10.17
N ILE A 141 12.16 -4.50 -9.56
CA ILE A 141 11.97 -4.96 -8.18
C ILE A 141 11.68 -6.47 -8.13
N PHE A 142 10.74 -6.95 -8.93
CA PHE A 142 10.27 -8.34 -8.89
C PHE A 142 10.94 -9.23 -9.94
N GLY A 143 11.43 -8.66 -11.05
CA GLY A 143 12.06 -9.41 -12.13
C GLY A 143 13.43 -10.00 -11.76
N ILE A 144 13.91 -10.90 -12.62
CA ILE A 144 15.21 -11.55 -12.47
C ILE A 144 16.25 -10.74 -13.25
N PRO A 145 17.29 -10.18 -12.61
CA PRO A 145 18.31 -9.41 -13.30
C PRO A 145 19.15 -10.31 -14.20
N TYR A 146 19.48 -9.82 -15.39
CA TYR A 146 20.47 -10.42 -16.28
C TYR A 146 21.24 -9.33 -17.01
N ARG A 147 22.49 -9.62 -17.35
CA ARG A 147 23.29 -8.75 -18.22
C ARG A 147 23.31 -9.38 -19.62
N PRO A 148 22.87 -8.65 -20.67
CA PRO A 148 22.99 -9.13 -22.05
C PRO A 148 24.46 -9.47 -22.39
N PRO A 149 24.69 -10.44 -23.29
CA PRO A 149 26.04 -10.73 -23.76
C PRO A 149 26.67 -9.48 -24.38
N ARG A 150 27.99 -9.32 -24.19
CA ARG A 150 28.73 -8.21 -24.78
C ARG A 150 28.84 -8.43 -26.29
N LYS A 151 28.63 -7.37 -27.07
CA LYS A 151 28.85 -7.38 -28.54
C LYS A 151 30.30 -7.08 -28.92
N HIS A 152 31.02 -6.35 -28.08
CA HIS A 152 32.41 -5.94 -28.32
C HIS A 152 33.25 -6.15 -27.05
N LEU A 153 34.57 -6.34 -27.22
CA LEU A 153 35.52 -6.57 -26.13
C LEU A 153 35.79 -5.32 -25.29
N HIS A 154 35.69 -4.13 -25.91
CA HIS A 154 35.96 -2.83 -25.28
C HIS A 154 34.69 -1.99 -25.07
N GLY A 155 34.73 -1.05 -24.12
CA GLY A 155 33.67 -0.10 -23.83
C GLY A 155 32.81 -0.43 -22.60
N ARG A 156 31.77 0.40 -22.38
CA ARG A 156 30.87 0.27 -21.22
C ARG A 156 30.13 -1.07 -21.27
N PRO A 157 30.13 -1.87 -20.19
CA PRO A 157 29.34 -3.10 -20.13
C PRO A 157 27.84 -2.82 -20.37
N PRO A 158 27.10 -3.73 -21.03
CA PRO A 158 25.65 -3.60 -21.20
C PRO A 158 24.93 -3.36 -19.86
N ALA A 159 23.93 -2.49 -19.89
CA ALA A 159 23.08 -2.25 -18.72
C ALA A 159 22.35 -3.54 -18.29
N VAL A 160 22.14 -3.69 -16.98
CA VAL A 160 21.33 -4.78 -16.43
C VAL A 160 19.90 -4.63 -16.92
N ARG A 161 19.33 -5.73 -17.40
CA ARG A 161 17.92 -5.86 -17.79
C ARG A 161 17.24 -6.85 -16.86
N TYR A 162 15.92 -6.88 -16.88
CA TYR A 162 15.12 -7.74 -16.00
C TYR A 162 14.24 -8.66 -16.82
N ARG A 163 14.28 -9.96 -16.54
CA ARG A 163 13.37 -10.95 -17.12
C ARG A 163 12.16 -11.10 -16.21
N ILE A 164 10.98 -11.23 -16.81
CA ILE A 164 9.74 -11.52 -16.09
C ILE A 164 9.44 -13.00 -16.29
N PRO A 165 9.54 -13.85 -15.26
CA PRO A 165 9.15 -15.25 -15.35
C PRO A 165 7.67 -15.40 -15.69
N HIS A 166 7.28 -16.51 -16.32
CA HIS A 166 5.87 -16.78 -16.64
C HIS A 166 4.97 -16.88 -15.40
N SER A 167 5.55 -17.12 -14.21
CA SER A 167 4.84 -17.14 -12.92
C SER A 167 4.61 -15.75 -12.31
N LEU A 168 5.12 -14.69 -12.94
CA LEU A 168 5.07 -13.31 -12.48
C LEU A 168 4.30 -12.45 -13.48
N ALA A 169 3.39 -11.60 -13.01
CA ALA A 169 2.68 -10.65 -13.86
C ALA A 169 2.36 -9.34 -13.14
N HIS A 170 2.20 -8.26 -13.90
CA HIS A 170 1.70 -6.98 -13.45
C HIS A 170 0.57 -6.51 -14.37
N THR A 171 -0.57 -6.21 -13.77
CA THR A 171 -1.77 -5.71 -14.46
C THR A 171 -2.16 -4.36 -13.89
N GLN A 172 -2.54 -3.44 -14.76
CA GLN A 172 -3.06 -2.13 -14.40
C GLN A 172 -4.55 -2.04 -14.70
N VAL A 173 -5.30 -1.47 -13.78
CA VAL A 173 -6.72 -1.14 -13.91
C VAL A 173 -6.82 0.37 -14.07
N ILE A 174 -6.96 0.81 -15.31
CA ILE A 174 -6.89 2.22 -15.70
C ILE A 174 -8.31 2.75 -15.81
N LYS A 175 -8.62 3.78 -15.03
CA LYS A 175 -9.93 4.41 -15.02
C LYS A 175 -9.90 5.64 -15.92
N HIS A 176 -10.60 5.58 -17.05
CA HIS A 176 -10.84 6.74 -17.90
C HIS A 176 -11.98 7.56 -17.28
N ARG A 177 -11.76 8.86 -17.13
CA ARG A 177 -12.69 9.76 -16.44
C ARG A 177 -13.06 10.97 -17.28
N GLU A 178 -14.34 11.29 -17.27
CA GLU A 178 -14.87 12.57 -17.73
C GLU A 178 -15.31 13.36 -16.50
N GLY A 179 -14.58 14.43 -16.18
CA GLY A 179 -14.76 15.18 -14.95
C GLY A 179 -14.60 14.26 -13.72
N ARG A 180 -15.70 14.05 -12.98
CA ARG A 180 -15.74 13.22 -11.76
C ARG A 180 -16.25 11.80 -11.98
N ARG A 181 -16.73 11.48 -13.19
CA ARG A 181 -17.34 10.19 -13.53
C ARG A 181 -16.31 9.26 -14.16
N VAL A 182 -16.27 8.01 -13.73
CA VAL A 182 -15.55 6.95 -14.44
C VAL A 182 -16.43 6.52 -15.61
N VAL A 183 -15.92 6.69 -16.83
CA VAL A 183 -16.66 6.37 -18.06
C VAL A 183 -16.26 5.01 -18.63
N GLU A 184 -15.02 4.61 -18.39
CA GLU A 184 -14.47 3.35 -18.88
C GLU A 184 -13.39 2.85 -17.92
N VAL A 185 -13.26 1.54 -17.84
CA VAL A 185 -12.19 0.87 -17.10
C VAL A 185 -11.44 -0.03 -18.08
N GLU A 186 -10.20 0.32 -18.38
CA GLU A 186 -9.29 -0.46 -19.21
C GLU A 186 -8.41 -1.34 -18.30
N VAL A 187 -8.40 -2.65 -18.57
CA VAL A 187 -7.47 -3.58 -17.93
C VAL A 187 -6.31 -3.82 -18.89
N ARG A 188 -5.10 -3.47 -18.45
CA ARG A 188 -3.88 -3.59 -19.25
C ARG A 188 -2.88 -4.53 -18.59
N LEU A 189 -2.46 -5.57 -19.30
CA LEU A 189 -1.27 -6.35 -18.93
C LEU A 189 -0.02 -5.50 -19.16
N ALA A 190 0.62 -5.05 -18.08
CA ALA A 190 1.81 -4.23 -18.15
C ALA A 190 3.08 -5.07 -18.34
N HIS A 191 3.17 -6.20 -17.65
CA HIS A 191 4.30 -7.16 -17.75
C HIS A 191 3.84 -8.59 -17.45
N GLY A 192 4.56 -9.56 -18.01
CA GLY A 192 4.40 -10.98 -17.68
C GLY A 192 3.40 -11.71 -18.56
N SER A 193 2.67 -12.67 -17.98
CA SER A 193 1.80 -13.58 -18.73
C SER A 193 0.33 -13.35 -18.42
N GLN A 194 -0.50 -13.18 -19.45
CA GLN A 194 -1.96 -13.14 -19.31
C GLN A 194 -2.50 -14.42 -18.66
N LYS A 195 -2.00 -15.59 -19.06
CA LYS A 195 -2.38 -16.89 -18.46
C LYS A 195 -2.16 -16.90 -16.94
N ARG A 196 -1.08 -16.30 -16.45
CA ARG A 196 -0.80 -16.21 -15.01
C ARG A 196 -1.77 -15.28 -14.30
N VAL A 197 -2.18 -14.19 -14.94
CA VAL A 197 -3.23 -13.29 -14.45
C VAL A 197 -4.55 -14.04 -14.35
N ASP A 198 -4.97 -14.72 -15.41
CA ASP A 198 -6.25 -15.45 -15.46
C ASP A 198 -6.33 -16.55 -14.38
N GLN A 199 -5.23 -17.28 -14.16
CA GLN A 199 -5.12 -18.25 -13.07
C GLN A 199 -5.30 -17.62 -11.68
N GLU A 200 -4.73 -16.44 -11.46
CA GLU A 200 -4.89 -15.73 -10.19
C GLU A 200 -6.32 -15.22 -10.02
N LEU A 201 -6.92 -14.68 -11.08
CA LEU A 201 -8.29 -14.22 -11.07
C LEU A 201 -9.25 -15.37 -10.72
N GLY A 202 -9.08 -16.54 -11.33
CA GLY A 202 -9.84 -17.75 -10.97
C GLY A 202 -9.65 -18.14 -9.50
N THR A 203 -8.42 -18.05 -8.98
CA THR A 203 -8.12 -18.34 -7.55
C THR A 203 -8.78 -17.33 -6.60
N LEU A 204 -8.89 -16.07 -7.00
CA LEU A 204 -9.53 -14.99 -6.23
C LEU A 204 -11.06 -14.94 -6.42
N GLY A 205 -11.62 -15.75 -7.32
CA GLY A 205 -13.04 -15.71 -7.67
C GLY A 205 -13.46 -14.48 -8.49
N TYR A 206 -12.53 -13.89 -9.24
CA TYR A 206 -12.79 -12.77 -10.13
C TYR A 206 -12.78 -13.21 -11.60
N SER A 207 -13.64 -12.58 -12.41
CA SER A 207 -13.60 -12.71 -13.86
C SER A 207 -12.72 -11.64 -14.52
N ILE A 208 -12.54 -10.50 -13.86
CA ILE A 208 -11.83 -9.32 -14.39
C ILE A 208 -10.88 -8.79 -13.32
N ALA A 209 -9.68 -8.39 -13.76
CA ALA A 209 -8.70 -7.73 -12.90
C ALA A 209 -9.26 -6.44 -12.28
N ASN A 210 -9.06 -6.28 -10.98
CA ASN A 210 -9.60 -5.16 -10.23
C ASN A 210 -8.69 -4.81 -9.05
N THR A 211 -8.91 -3.63 -8.49
CA THR A 211 -8.24 -3.09 -7.30
C THR A 211 -9.22 -2.95 -6.12
N SER A 212 -10.30 -3.73 -6.12
CA SER A 212 -11.42 -3.54 -5.19
C SER A 212 -11.05 -3.77 -3.72
N ALA A 213 -10.11 -4.65 -3.42
CA ALA A 213 -9.71 -4.94 -2.05
C ALA A 213 -8.97 -3.75 -1.45
N VAL A 214 -8.01 -3.19 -2.20
CA VAL A 214 -7.25 -2.01 -1.74
C VAL A 214 -8.13 -0.77 -1.70
N GLU A 215 -9.08 -0.64 -2.63
CA GLU A 215 -10.06 0.44 -2.63
C GLU A 215 -11.00 0.41 -1.41
N ARG A 216 -11.44 -0.79 -0.99
CA ARG A 216 -12.24 -0.95 0.23
C ARG A 216 -11.44 -0.55 1.47
N GLN A 217 -10.19 -0.99 1.57
CA GLN A 217 -9.28 -0.59 2.65
C GLN A 217 -9.08 0.93 2.68
N ASN A 218 -8.95 1.56 1.51
CA ASN A 218 -8.87 3.01 1.37
C ASN A 218 -10.17 3.70 1.80
N GLY A 219 -11.33 3.11 1.54
CA GLY A 219 -12.62 3.58 2.05
C GLY A 219 -12.66 3.62 3.58
N THR A 220 -12.30 2.52 4.24
CA THR A 220 -12.27 2.42 5.71
C THR A 220 -11.28 3.41 6.32
N ALA A 221 -10.04 3.48 5.80
CA ALA A 221 -9.03 4.42 6.33
C ALA A 221 -9.46 5.89 6.25
N ARG A 222 -10.19 6.28 5.22
CA ARG A 222 -10.74 7.64 5.08
C ARG A 222 -11.79 7.99 6.13
N GLN A 223 -12.47 6.99 6.70
CA GLN A 223 -13.45 7.21 7.76
C GLN A 223 -12.78 7.38 9.12
N MET A 224 -11.65 6.68 9.35
CA MET A 224 -10.91 6.69 10.60
C MET A 224 -10.08 7.97 10.82
N THR A 225 -9.59 8.61 9.75
CA THR A 225 -8.68 9.76 9.88
C THR A 225 -9.22 11.00 9.16
N PRO A 226 -9.47 12.14 9.87
CA PRO A 226 -9.96 13.37 9.24
C PRO A 226 -8.96 13.94 8.22
N HIS A 227 -7.66 13.69 8.40
CA HIS A 227 -6.60 14.10 7.49
C HIS A 227 -6.60 13.35 6.15
N MET A 228 -7.37 12.27 6.03
CA MET A 228 -7.54 11.50 4.79
C MET A 228 -8.93 11.68 4.18
N ARG A 229 -9.84 12.36 4.88
CA ARG A 229 -11.17 12.65 4.34
C ARG A 229 -11.04 13.51 3.09
N ARG A 230 -11.51 12.97 1.96
CA ARG A 230 -11.85 13.80 0.81
C ARG A 230 -13.13 14.57 1.15
N LYS A 231 -13.19 15.86 0.85
CA LYS A 231 -14.50 16.51 0.75
C LYS A 231 -15.28 15.73 -0.30
N GLY A 232 -16.45 15.22 0.07
CA GLY A 232 -17.46 14.80 -0.91
C GLY A 232 -17.78 15.99 -1.81
N ALA A 233 -18.32 15.71 -3.00
CA ALA A 233 -18.84 16.76 -3.88
C ALA A 233 -19.94 17.55 -3.15
N ALA A 234 -19.58 18.64 -2.48
CA ALA A 234 -20.49 19.76 -2.33
C ALA A 234 -20.66 20.34 -3.75
N GLY A 235 -21.91 20.48 -4.18
CA GLY A 235 -22.23 21.19 -5.42
C GLY A 235 -21.70 22.63 -5.34
N PRO A 236 -21.47 23.29 -6.49
CA PRO A 236 -21.37 24.74 -6.47
C PRO A 236 -22.73 25.30 -6.01
N ASP A 237 -22.70 26.17 -5.01
CA ASP A 237 -23.73 27.20 -4.82
C ASP A 237 -23.69 28.18 -6.00
#